data_AF-A0A7Y3T3P0-F1
#
_entry.id   AF-A0A7Y3T3P0-F1
#
_cell.length_a   1.000
_cell.length_b   1.000
_cell.length_c   1.000
_cell.angle_alpha   90.00
_cell.angle_beta   90.00
_cell.angle_gamma   90.00
#
_symmetry.space_group_name_H-M   'P 1'
#
loop_
_entity.id
_entity.type
_entity.pdbx_description
1 polymer ?
#
loop_
_entity_poly.entity_id
_entity_poly.type
_entity_poly.pdbx_seq_one_letter_code
_entity_poly.pdbx_strand_id
1 'polypeptide(L)'
;MQQEPGKSVKRGRPPKPRYNIAGVPEQAISAAVEQAVAKRTAEIEKQAEKKIREASKRVQEASPARRIWYGPDKLRAAFFAGQGRTPDQIAQAIGGTTGPRVRTLLYQHGIGFNRDGGFADQIMLNWKKTDRELIEKHAAKRERDPAELAALIVRKVMQGGDKAIDALVSEFDVIG
;
A
#
# COMPACT_ATOMS: atom_id res chain seq x y z
N MET A 1 61.58 -20.81 35.67
CA MET A 1 61.79 -20.81 34.20
C MET A 1 60.47 -20.43 33.56
N GLN A 2 60.36 -19.21 33.02
CA GLN A 2 59.18 -18.72 32.33
C GLN A 2 59.21 -19.24 30.88
N GLN A 3 58.11 -19.81 30.39
CA GLN A 3 57.97 -20.23 28.99
C GLN A 3 57.52 -19.04 28.15
N GLU A 4 58.25 -18.73 27.09
CA GLU A 4 57.87 -17.69 26.11
C GLU A 4 56.64 -18.13 25.29
N PRO A 5 55.72 -17.21 24.96
CA PRO A 5 54.55 -17.53 24.14
C PRO A 5 54.93 -17.71 22.68
N GLY A 6 54.48 -18.82 22.09
CA GLY A 6 54.74 -19.23 20.72
C GLY A 6 54.35 -18.17 19.67
N LYS A 7 55.30 -17.87 18.78
CA LYS A 7 55.11 -17.00 17.62
C LYS A 7 53.95 -17.51 16.74
N SER A 8 52.98 -16.65 16.48
CA SER A 8 51.86 -16.92 15.56
C SER A 8 52.38 -17.09 14.12
N VAL A 9 52.20 -18.28 13.54
CA VAL A 9 52.52 -18.56 12.14
C VAL A 9 51.53 -17.81 11.25
N LYS A 10 51.98 -16.74 10.58
CA LYS A 10 51.20 -16.04 9.55
C LYS A 10 51.01 -16.99 8.35
N ARG A 11 49.82 -17.58 8.22
CA ARG A 11 49.43 -18.36 7.03
C ARG A 11 49.40 -17.43 5.83
N GLY A 12 50.37 -17.58 4.93
CA GLY A 12 50.43 -16.85 3.67
C GLY A 12 49.18 -17.12 2.82
N ARG A 13 48.67 -16.09 2.14
CA ARG A 13 47.53 -16.19 1.24
C ARG A 13 47.91 -17.14 0.08
N PRO A 14 47.11 -18.18 -0.24
CA PRO A 14 47.45 -19.08 -1.33
C PRO A 14 47.57 -18.30 -2.65
N PRO A 15 48.51 -18.69 -3.54
CA PRO A 15 48.69 -18.02 -4.82
C PRO A 15 47.41 -18.11 -5.64
N LYS A 16 47.04 -16.99 -6.29
CA LYS A 16 45.86 -16.96 -7.17
C LYS A 16 46.08 -17.91 -8.35
N PRO A 17 45.10 -18.77 -8.69
CA PRO A 17 45.19 -19.63 -9.87
C PRO A 17 45.34 -18.76 -11.13
N ARG A 18 46.34 -19.08 -11.96
CA ARG A 18 46.52 -18.49 -13.29
C ARG A 18 45.70 -19.31 -14.28
N TYR A 19 44.61 -18.74 -14.77
CA TYR A 19 43.81 -19.38 -15.82
C TYR A 19 44.39 -19.00 -17.18
N ASN A 20 44.81 -20.00 -17.96
CA ASN A 20 45.20 -19.80 -19.36
C ASN A 20 43.92 -19.65 -20.20
N ILE A 21 43.61 -18.42 -20.60
CA ILE A 21 42.44 -18.08 -21.43
C ILE A 21 42.76 -18.26 -22.94
N ALA A 22 44.04 -18.37 -23.29
CA ALA A 22 44.49 -18.59 -24.66
C ALA A 22 44.18 -20.04 -25.10
N GLY A 23 43.07 -20.22 -25.83
CA GLY A 23 42.68 -21.49 -26.45
C GLY A 23 41.26 -21.99 -26.11
N VAL A 24 40.48 -21.23 -25.33
CA VAL A 24 39.08 -21.61 -25.06
C VAL A 24 38.21 -21.19 -26.25
N PRO A 25 37.46 -22.09 -26.90
CA PRO A 25 36.57 -21.74 -27.99
C PRO A 25 35.53 -20.73 -27.50
N GLU A 26 35.27 -19.65 -28.26
CA GLU A 26 34.28 -18.62 -27.89
C GLU A 26 32.89 -19.22 -27.58
N GLN A 27 32.53 -20.32 -28.26
CA GLN A 27 31.30 -21.06 -28.04
C GLN A 27 31.21 -21.67 -26.62
N ALA A 28 32.34 -22.15 -26.06
CA ALA A 28 32.39 -22.69 -24.70
C ALA A 28 32.27 -21.58 -23.64
N ILE A 29 32.79 -20.39 -23.94
CA ILE A 29 32.65 -19.21 -23.08
C ILE A 29 31.18 -18.74 -23.08
N SER A 30 30.55 -18.65 -24.26
CA SER A 30 29.13 -18.26 -24.38
C SER A 30 28.21 -19.23 -23.64
N ALA A 31 28.39 -20.54 -23.84
CA ALA A 31 27.58 -21.55 -23.17
C ALA A 31 27.74 -21.51 -21.64
N ALA A 32 28.96 -21.27 -21.14
CA ALA A 32 29.23 -21.11 -19.71
C ALA A 32 28.57 -19.84 -19.13
N VAL A 33 28.57 -18.74 -19.89
CA VAL A 33 27.92 -17.49 -19.49
C VAL A 33 26.40 -17.66 -19.45
N GLU A 34 25.79 -18.29 -20.47
CA GLU A 34 24.35 -18.57 -20.50
C GLU A 34 23.91 -19.45 -19.33
N GLN A 35 24.67 -20.51 -19.03
CA GLN A 35 24.40 -21.36 -17.86
C GLN A 35 24.54 -20.59 -16.54
N ALA A 36 25.52 -19.69 -16.43
CA ALA A 36 25.71 -18.88 -15.24
C ALA A 36 24.59 -17.85 -15.06
N VAL A 37 24.13 -17.22 -16.14
CA VAL A 37 22.99 -16.28 -16.13
C VAL A 37 21.71 -17.02 -15.74
N ALA A 38 21.41 -18.16 -16.38
CA ALA A 38 20.22 -18.96 -16.08
C ALA A 38 20.19 -19.46 -14.62
N LYS A 39 21.35 -19.85 -14.09
CA LYS A 39 21.46 -20.26 -12.67
C LYS A 39 21.18 -19.09 -11.73
N ARG A 40 21.71 -17.91 -12.05
CA ARG A 40 21.57 -16.71 -11.21
C ARG A 40 20.16 -16.14 -11.25
N THR A 41 19.48 -16.16 -12.40
CA THR A 41 18.08 -15.75 -12.51
C THR A 41 17.17 -16.68 -11.71
N ALA A 42 17.35 -18.00 -11.80
CA ALA A 42 16.59 -18.98 -11.02
C ALA A 42 16.80 -18.82 -9.50
N GLU A 43 18.00 -18.44 -9.05
CA GLU A 43 18.27 -18.14 -7.64
C GLU A 43 17.57 -16.85 -7.18
N ILE A 44 17.54 -15.81 -8.01
CA ILE A 44 16.85 -14.55 -7.72
C ILE A 44 15.33 -14.77 -7.61
N GLU A 45 14.74 -15.53 -8.53
CA GLU A 45 13.30 -15.85 -8.51
C GLU A 45 12.91 -16.61 -7.24
N LYS A 46 13.67 -17.65 -6.87
CA LYS A 46 13.44 -18.40 -5.62
C LYS A 46 13.55 -17.52 -4.38
N GLN A 47 14.50 -16.58 -4.35
CA GLN A 47 14.62 -15.65 -3.24
C GLN A 47 13.47 -14.64 -3.19
N ALA A 48 13.00 -14.16 -4.35
CA ALA A 48 11.85 -13.25 -4.44
C ALA A 48 10.56 -13.94 -3.97
N GLU A 49 10.29 -15.16 -4.42
CA GLU A 49 9.14 -15.96 -3.98
C GLU A 49 9.17 -16.20 -2.47
N LYS A 50 10.33 -16.55 -1.91
CA LYS A 50 10.48 -16.75 -0.46
C LYS A 50 10.16 -15.47 0.32
N LYS A 51 10.65 -14.31 -0.14
CA LYS A 51 10.37 -13.01 0.50
C LYS A 51 8.89 -12.64 0.40
N ILE A 52 8.26 -12.88 -0.73
CA ILE A 52 6.82 -12.64 -0.92
C ILE A 52 6.02 -13.55 0.04
N ARG A 53 6.35 -14.84 0.11
CA ARG A 53 5.68 -15.79 1.01
C ARG A 53 5.84 -15.42 2.48
N GLU A 54 7.04 -15.00 2.90
CA GLU A 54 7.30 -14.52 4.26
C GLU A 54 6.53 -13.22 4.57
N ALA A 55 6.46 -12.30 3.61
CA ALA A 55 5.68 -11.07 3.75
C ALA A 55 4.18 -11.38 3.87
N SER A 56 3.63 -12.26 3.03
CA SER A 56 2.24 -12.71 3.12
C SER A 56 1.94 -13.38 4.46
N LYS A 57 2.84 -14.23 4.95
CA LYS A 57 2.70 -14.89 6.25
C LYS A 57 2.68 -13.88 7.40
N ARG A 58 3.58 -12.88 7.38
CA ARG A 58 3.58 -11.78 8.39
C ARG A 58 2.30 -10.96 8.36
N VAL A 59 1.76 -10.65 7.18
CA VAL A 59 0.47 -9.94 7.05
C VAL A 59 -0.69 -10.79 7.59
N GLN A 60 -0.66 -12.09 7.35
CA GLN A 60 -1.68 -13.02 7.85
C GLN A 60 -1.61 -13.19 9.37
N GLU A 61 -0.40 -13.23 9.96
CA GLU A 61 -0.19 -13.30 11.41
C GLU A 61 -0.46 -11.97 12.12
N ALA A 62 -0.18 -10.83 11.47
CA ALA A 62 -0.48 -9.50 12.00
C ALA A 62 -1.96 -9.11 11.88
N SER A 63 -2.75 -9.85 11.10
CA SER A 63 -4.19 -9.63 11.02
C SER A 63 -4.83 -10.08 12.33
N PRO A 64 -5.44 -9.18 13.12
CA PRO A 64 -6.06 -9.56 14.38
C PRO A 64 -7.12 -10.63 14.12
N ALA A 65 -7.04 -11.73 14.88
CA ALA A 65 -7.99 -12.84 14.79
C ALA A 65 -9.42 -12.27 14.80
N ARG A 66 -10.28 -12.79 13.92
CA ARG A 66 -11.64 -12.25 13.68
C ARG A 66 -12.50 -12.34 14.96
N ARG A 67 -12.39 -11.35 15.86
CA ARG A 67 -13.24 -11.24 17.05
C ARG A 67 -14.68 -11.03 16.58
N ILE A 68 -15.58 -11.92 17.01
CA ILE A 68 -17.02 -11.76 16.79
C ILE A 68 -17.49 -10.66 17.74
N TRP A 69 -18.11 -9.62 17.18
CA TRP A 69 -18.62 -8.50 17.94
C TRP A 69 -19.97 -8.86 18.58
N TYR A 70 -20.04 -8.76 19.90
CA TYR A 70 -21.28 -8.96 20.65
C TYR A 70 -22.07 -7.65 20.80
N GLY A 71 -23.35 -7.74 21.16
CA GLY A 71 -24.25 -6.59 21.31
C GLY A 71 -23.64 -5.36 22.02
N PRO A 72 -22.91 -5.51 23.15
CA PRO A 72 -22.27 -4.40 23.84
C PRO A 72 -21.18 -3.68 23.02
N ASP A 73 -20.39 -4.40 22.22
CA ASP A 73 -19.35 -3.79 21.39
C ASP A 73 -19.99 -2.92 20.28
N LYS A 74 -21.13 -3.38 19.74
CA LYS A 74 -21.89 -2.62 18.73
C LYS A 74 -22.44 -1.32 19.30
N LEU A 75 -23.01 -1.36 20.51
CA LEU A 75 -23.50 -0.17 21.22
C LEU A 75 -22.36 0.80 21.52
N ARG A 76 -21.19 0.28 21.91
CA ARG A 76 -20.01 1.11 22.20
C ARG A 76 -19.47 1.79 20.95
N ALA A 77 -19.45 1.10 19.80
CA ALA A 77 -19.10 1.71 18.53
C ALA A 77 -20.11 2.76 18.08
N ALA A 78 -21.41 2.51 18.26
CA ALA A 78 -22.46 3.47 17.95
C ALA A 78 -22.32 4.75 18.81
N PHE A 79 -22.04 4.59 20.11
CA PHE A 79 -21.78 5.70 21.01
C PHE A 79 -20.58 6.53 20.56
N PHE A 80 -19.45 5.89 20.25
CA PHE A 80 -18.27 6.61 19.77
C PHE A 80 -18.47 7.27 18.40
N ALA A 81 -19.24 6.65 17.51
CA ALA A 81 -19.61 7.24 16.23
C ALA A 81 -20.50 8.48 16.42
N GLY A 82 -21.40 8.47 17.42
CA GLY A 82 -22.17 9.64 17.82
C GLY A 82 -21.30 10.77 18.37
N GLN A 83 -20.16 10.45 18.97
CA GLN A 83 -19.18 11.40 19.52
C GLN A 83 -18.20 11.99 18.50
N GLY A 84 -18.35 11.74 17.20
CA GLY A 84 -17.44 12.34 16.21
C GLY A 84 -16.25 11.46 15.81
N ARG A 85 -16.05 10.30 16.47
CA ARG A 85 -14.83 9.49 16.31
C ARG A 85 -14.77 8.79 14.96
N THR A 86 -13.56 8.74 14.40
CA THR A 86 -13.32 8.05 13.14
C THR A 86 -13.33 6.53 13.31
N PRO A 87 -13.63 5.75 12.25
CA PRO A 87 -13.66 4.29 12.34
C PRO A 87 -12.37 3.68 12.89
N ASP A 88 -11.20 4.25 12.56
CA ASP A 88 -9.91 3.78 13.05
C ASP A 88 -9.70 4.07 14.54
N GLN A 89 -10.14 5.23 15.02
CA GLN A 89 -10.14 5.56 16.45
C GLN A 89 -11.08 4.66 17.25
N ILE A 90 -12.25 4.34 16.69
CA ILE A 90 -13.19 3.40 17.29
C ILE A 90 -12.59 1.98 17.31
N ALA A 91 -11.93 1.58 16.23
CA ALA A 91 -11.26 0.28 16.16
C ALA A 91 -10.13 0.15 17.18
N GLN A 92 -9.35 1.21 17.38
CA GLN A 92 -8.33 1.28 18.43
C GLN A 92 -8.94 1.23 19.84
N ALA A 93 -10.04 1.97 20.07
CA ALA A 93 -10.70 2.03 21.37
C ALA A 93 -11.38 0.71 21.78
N ILE A 94 -11.94 -0.03 20.82
CA ILE A 94 -12.61 -1.32 21.07
C ILE A 94 -11.61 -2.48 21.06
N GLY A 95 -10.57 -2.39 20.23
CA GLY A 95 -9.55 -3.43 20.07
C GLY A 95 -10.04 -4.66 19.29
N GLY A 96 -9.09 -5.38 18.67
CA GLY A 96 -9.38 -6.64 17.95
C GLY A 96 -10.20 -6.47 16.66
N THR A 97 -10.17 -5.28 16.05
CA THR A 97 -10.93 -4.94 14.84
C THR A 97 -10.16 -3.92 13.99
N THR A 98 -10.68 -3.58 12.82
CA THR A 98 -10.12 -2.59 11.91
C THR A 98 -11.17 -1.54 11.56
N GLY A 99 -10.74 -0.32 11.24
CA GLY A 99 -11.65 0.77 10.86
C GLY A 99 -12.64 0.41 9.73
N PRO A 100 -12.23 -0.30 8.66
CA PRO A 100 -13.16 -0.77 7.63
C PRO A 100 -14.29 -1.65 8.20
N ARG A 101 -14.00 -2.52 9.16
CA ARG A 101 -14.99 -3.43 9.75
C ARG A 101 -15.98 -2.69 10.67
N VAL A 102 -15.50 -1.69 11.41
CA VAL A 102 -16.35 -0.79 12.20
C VAL A 102 -17.30 -0.02 11.28
N ARG A 103 -16.80 0.46 10.13
CA ARG A 103 -17.61 1.14 9.13
C ARG A 103 -18.71 0.25 8.56
N THR A 104 -18.38 -0.95 8.13
CA THR A 104 -19.38 -1.91 7.61
C THR A 104 -20.43 -2.24 8.66
N LEU A 105 -20.02 -2.46 9.91
CA LEU A 105 -20.94 -2.76 11.00
C LEU A 105 -21.95 -1.62 11.25
N LEU A 106 -21.47 -0.38 11.38
CA LEU A 106 -22.36 0.75 11.67
C LEU A 106 -23.27 1.06 10.49
N TYR A 107 -22.78 0.90 9.26
CA TYR A 107 -23.58 1.01 8.04
C TYR A 107 -24.73 -0.02 7.98
N GLN A 108 -24.47 -1.28 8.33
CA GLN A 108 -25.51 -2.32 8.40
C GLN A 108 -26.64 -1.99 9.39
N HIS A 109 -26.34 -1.17 10.39
CA HIS A 109 -27.30 -0.74 11.41
C HIS A 109 -27.83 0.69 11.16
N GLY A 110 -27.54 1.29 10.00
CA GLY A 110 -28.01 2.64 9.65
C GLY A 110 -27.39 3.77 10.47
N ILE A 111 -26.28 3.51 11.17
CA ILE A 111 -25.62 4.49 12.04
C ILE A 111 -24.52 5.18 11.24
N GLY A 112 -24.74 6.46 10.93
CA GLY A 112 -23.74 7.32 10.32
C GLY A 112 -22.60 7.65 11.28
N PHE A 113 -21.42 7.93 10.74
CA PHE A 113 -20.35 8.56 11.51
C PHE A 113 -20.60 10.06 11.51
N ASN A 114 -20.94 10.61 12.67
CA ASN A 114 -20.72 12.03 12.88
C ASN A 114 -19.20 12.19 12.86
N ARG A 115 -18.68 13.01 11.95
CA ARG A 115 -17.25 13.37 11.96
C ARG A 115 -17.13 14.63 12.79
N ASP A 116 -16.20 14.67 13.74
CA ASP A 116 -15.82 15.93 14.39
C ASP A 116 -15.41 16.96 13.31
N GLY A 117 -16.26 17.95 13.10
CA GLY A 117 -16.12 18.95 12.04
C GLY A 117 -17.48 19.38 11.50
N GLY A 118 -18.24 20.12 12.33
CA GLY A 118 -19.64 20.52 12.13
C GLY A 118 -19.98 21.43 10.94
N PHE A 119 -19.35 21.26 9.78
CA PHE A 119 -19.72 21.90 8.51
C PHE A 119 -19.50 20.98 7.29
N ALA A 120 -19.19 19.70 7.51
CA ALA A 120 -18.98 18.74 6.43
C ALA A 120 -20.31 18.16 5.95
N ASP A 121 -20.94 18.85 4.99
CA ASP A 121 -22.03 18.29 4.21
C ASP A 121 -21.49 17.23 3.23
N GLN A 122 -22.23 16.13 3.04
CA GLN A 122 -21.79 14.99 2.22
C GLN A 122 -22.70 14.84 1.00
N ILE A 123 -22.10 14.94 -0.17
CA ILE A 123 -22.75 14.62 -1.44
C ILE A 123 -22.12 13.33 -1.97
N MET A 124 -22.95 12.30 -2.16
CA MET A 124 -22.55 11.10 -2.90
C MET A 124 -22.73 11.35 -4.39
N LEU A 125 -21.66 11.13 -5.16
CA LEU A 125 -21.68 11.31 -6.60
C LEU A 125 -21.56 9.96 -7.30
N ASN A 126 -22.40 9.75 -8.32
CA ASN A 126 -22.27 8.63 -9.25
C ASN A 126 -21.41 9.08 -10.42
N TRP A 127 -20.29 8.40 -10.67
CA TRP A 127 -19.36 8.73 -11.76
C TRP A 127 -19.26 7.58 -12.75
N LYS A 128 -18.98 7.90 -14.02
CA LYS A 128 -18.58 6.90 -14.99
C LYS A 128 -17.18 6.39 -14.62
N LYS A 129 -16.91 5.12 -14.93
CA LYS A 129 -15.62 4.49 -14.63
C LYS A 129 -14.44 5.25 -15.27
N THR A 130 -14.65 5.77 -16.47
CA THR A 130 -13.67 6.59 -17.21
C THR A 130 -13.28 7.87 -16.47
N ASP A 131 -14.25 8.54 -15.85
CA ASP A 131 -14.03 9.81 -15.15
C ASP A 131 -13.21 9.58 -13.88
N ARG A 132 -13.46 8.45 -13.21
CA ARG A 132 -12.67 8.00 -12.06
C ARG A 132 -11.21 7.69 -12.47
N GLU A 133 -10.99 7.01 -13.59
CA GLU A 133 -9.63 6.73 -14.05
C GLU A 133 -8.87 8.02 -14.40
N LEU A 134 -9.56 9.01 -14.98
CA LEU A 134 -9.00 10.33 -15.29
C LEU A 134 -8.61 11.10 -14.02
N ILE A 135 -9.48 11.13 -13.01
CA ILE A 135 -9.17 11.84 -11.76
C ILE A 135 -8.05 11.16 -10.98
N GLU A 136 -8.01 9.83 -10.95
CA GLU A 136 -6.91 9.05 -10.35
C GLU A 136 -5.58 9.35 -11.05
N LYS A 137 -5.56 9.40 -12.38
CA LYS A 137 -4.36 9.77 -13.16
C LYS A 137 -3.88 11.19 -12.83
N HIS A 138 -4.80 12.15 -12.73
CA HIS A 138 -4.46 13.54 -12.42
C HIS A 138 -4.05 13.76 -10.96
N ALA A 139 -4.60 12.97 -10.05
CA ALA A 139 -4.24 12.95 -8.63
C ALA A 139 -2.86 12.32 -8.41
N ALA A 140 -2.57 11.19 -9.07
CA ALA A 140 -1.27 10.53 -9.02
C ALA A 140 -0.12 11.45 -9.49
N LYS A 141 -0.33 12.19 -10.59
CA LYS A 141 0.65 13.19 -11.08
C LYS A 141 0.97 14.28 -10.05
N ARG A 142 0.06 14.53 -9.11
CA ARG A 142 0.15 15.60 -8.10
C ARG A 142 0.36 15.06 -6.69
N GLU A 143 0.58 13.75 -6.54
CA GLU A 143 0.74 13.05 -5.26
C GLU A 143 -0.39 13.38 -4.27
N ARG A 144 -1.63 13.50 -4.78
CA ARG A 144 -2.82 13.80 -3.96
C ARG A 144 -3.81 12.65 -3.94
N ASP A 145 -4.67 12.67 -2.93
CA ASP A 145 -5.83 11.78 -2.89
C ASP A 145 -6.85 12.18 -3.97
N PRO A 146 -7.41 11.22 -4.74
CA PRO A 146 -8.39 11.51 -5.78
C PRO A 146 -9.66 12.22 -5.28
N ALA A 147 -10.15 11.87 -4.07
CA ALA A 147 -11.34 12.50 -3.52
C ALA A 147 -11.04 13.94 -3.05
N GLU A 148 -9.84 14.17 -2.52
CA GLU A 148 -9.37 15.53 -2.21
C GLU A 148 -9.27 16.39 -3.48
N LEU A 149 -8.70 15.84 -4.57
CA LEU A 149 -8.62 16.55 -5.84
C LEU A 149 -10.01 16.89 -6.38
N ALA A 150 -10.97 15.97 -6.29
CA ALA A 150 -12.36 16.21 -6.70
C ALA A 150 -12.98 17.37 -5.91
N ALA A 151 -12.83 17.37 -4.59
CA ALA A 151 -13.35 18.43 -3.74
C ALA A 151 -12.73 19.80 -4.07
N LEU A 152 -11.44 19.83 -4.41
CA LEU A 152 -10.75 21.06 -4.83
C LEU A 152 -11.23 21.57 -6.19
N ILE A 153 -11.49 20.67 -7.15
CA ILE A 153 -12.06 21.02 -8.45
C ILE A 153 -13.43 21.66 -8.24
N VAL A 154 -14.31 20.99 -7.48
CA VAL A 154 -15.65 21.53 -7.16
C VAL A 154 -15.53 22.90 -6.51
N ARG A 155 -14.66 23.07 -5.50
CA ARG A 155 -14.44 24.37 -4.85
C ARG A 155 -13.99 25.44 -5.84
N LYS A 156 -13.09 25.10 -6.77
CA LYS A 156 -12.58 26.07 -7.74
C LYS A 156 -13.65 26.49 -8.74
N VAL A 157 -14.50 25.57 -9.18
CA VAL A 157 -15.66 25.86 -10.04
C VAL A 157 -16.65 26.77 -9.32
N MET A 158 -17.01 26.45 -8.07
CA MET A 158 -17.92 27.26 -7.27
C MET A 158 -17.40 28.68 -7.03
N GLN A 159 -16.08 28.85 -6.86
CA GLN A 159 -15.45 30.19 -6.77
C GLN A 159 -15.57 31.01 -8.07
N GLY A 160 -15.74 30.35 -9.23
CA GLY A 160 -15.98 31.01 -10.50
C GLY A 160 -17.39 31.58 -10.66
N GLY A 161 -18.31 31.24 -9.76
CA GLY A 161 -19.71 31.66 -9.78
C GLY A 161 -20.51 31.08 -10.94
N ASP A 162 -21.73 31.59 -11.12
CA ASP A 162 -22.71 31.04 -12.05
C ASP A 162 -22.20 30.90 -13.49
N LYS A 163 -21.38 31.86 -13.96
CA LYS A 163 -20.79 31.81 -15.31
C LYS A 163 -19.92 30.57 -15.56
N ALA A 164 -19.15 30.15 -14.56
CA ALA A 164 -18.29 28.97 -14.67
C ALA A 164 -19.12 27.68 -14.60
N ILE A 165 -20.21 27.70 -13.83
CA ILE A 165 -21.16 26.58 -13.72
C ILE A 165 -21.94 26.42 -15.02
N ASP A 166 -22.47 27.52 -15.56
CA ASP A 166 -23.24 27.54 -16.82
C ASP A 166 -22.40 27.04 -18.00
N ALA A 167 -21.12 27.42 -18.06
CA ALA A 167 -20.19 26.92 -19.07
C ALA A 167 -20.07 25.38 -19.01
N LEU A 168 -19.93 24.81 -17.81
CA LEU A 168 -19.86 23.35 -17.63
C LEU A 168 -21.16 22.66 -18.03
N VAL A 169 -22.31 23.21 -17.64
CA VAL A 169 -23.63 22.65 -17.98
C VAL A 169 -23.89 22.68 -19.49
N SER A 170 -23.44 23.74 -20.18
CA SER A 170 -23.62 23.87 -21.63
C SER A 170 -22.75 22.90 -22.45
N GLU A 171 -21.62 22.44 -21.88
CA GLU A 171 -20.62 21.64 -22.58
C GLU A 171 -20.70 20.14 -22.25
N PHE A 172 -21.13 19.79 -21.03
CA PHE A 172 -21.14 18.40 -20.55
C PHE A 172 -22.56 17.98 -20.13
N ASP A 173 -23.17 17.09 -20.90
CA ASP A 173 -24.43 16.44 -20.51
C ASP A 173 -24.12 15.24 -19.60
N VAL A 174 -24.36 15.41 -18.30
CA VAL A 174 -23.87 14.48 -17.26
C VAL A 174 -24.88 13.37 -16.95
N ILE A 175 -26.09 13.42 -17.51
CA ILE A 175 -27.16 12.43 -17.28
C ILE A 175 -27.38 11.61 -18.55
N GLY A 176 -26.68 10.49 -18.63
CA GLY A 176 -26.86 9.42 -19.63
C GLY A 176 -26.19 8.15 -19.15
#